data_AF-A0A961KEJ8-F1
#
_entry.id   AF-A0A961KEJ8-F1
#
_cell.length_a   1.000
_cell.length_b   1.000
_cell.length_c   1.000
_cell.angle_alpha   90.00
_cell.angle_beta   90.00
_cell.angle_gamma   90.00
#
_symmetry.space_group_name_H-M   'P 1'
#
loop_
_entity.id
_entity.type
_entity.pdbx_description
1 polymer ?
#
loop_
_entity_poly.entity_id
_entity_poly.type
_entity_poly.pdbx_seq_one_letter_code
_entity_poly.pdbx_strand_id
1 'polypeptide(L)' 'VAEPFPISLAAISKHLAILAEARLISQEKRGRVKWCKLEPDAMRAASVWMQAFGQFEPLNLDAFERFLQSELDLPVESD' A
#
# COMPACT_ATOMS: atom_id res chain seq x y z
N VAL A 1 6.11 26.04 -0.83
CA VAL A 1 6.07 24.73 -0.13
C VAL A 1 6.65 24.82 1.28
N ALA A 2 7.79 25.47 1.52
CA ALA A 2 8.47 25.41 2.82
C ALA A 2 7.84 26.24 3.95
N GLU A 3 7.30 27.42 3.62
CA GLU A 3 6.76 28.42 4.56
C GLU A 3 5.82 27.91 5.68
N PRO A 4 4.84 27.01 5.43
CA PRO A 4 3.89 26.61 6.46
C PRO A 4 4.45 25.60 7.48
N PHE A 5 5.68 25.11 7.31
CA PHE A 5 6.23 24.07 8.18
C PHE A 5 7.30 24.64 9.13
N PRO A 6 7.24 24.35 10.44
CA PRO A 6 8.20 24.85 11.44
C PRO A 6 9.51 24.03 11.43
N ILE A 7 10.09 23.78 10.26
CA ILE A 7 11.33 23.02 10.07
C ILE A 7 12.21 23.70 9.02
N SER A 8 13.50 23.32 8.99
CA SER A 8 14.46 23.95 8.08
C SER A 8 14.16 23.66 6.61
N LEU A 9 14.59 24.56 5.73
CA LEU A 9 14.48 24.39 4.27
C LEU A 9 15.24 23.14 3.78
N ALA A 10 16.35 22.79 4.43
CA ALA A 10 17.10 21.57 4.15
C ALA A 10 16.27 20.31 4.51
N ALA A 11 15.58 20.31 5.65
CA ALA A 11 14.70 19.20 6.04
C ALA A 11 13.55 19.03 5.02
N ILE A 12 12.89 20.13 4.63
CA ILE A 12 11.81 20.09 3.63
C ILE A 12 12.34 19.60 2.28
N SER A 13 13.54 20.03 1.88
CA SER A 13 14.18 19.56 0.64
C SER A 13 14.42 18.06 0.65
N LYS A 14 14.82 17.48 1.79
CA LYS A 14 14.98 16.03 1.95
C LYS A 14 13.64 15.31 1.82
N HIS A 15 12.57 15.81 2.45
CA HIS A 15 11.23 15.22 2.31
C HIS A 15 10.74 15.28 0.86
N LEU A 16 10.90 16.42 0.18
CA LEU A 16 10.51 16.55 -1.23
C LEU A 16 11.28 15.59 -2.14
N ALA A 17 12.57 15.36 -1.86
CA ALA A 17 13.36 14.37 -2.60
C ALA A 17 12.79 12.96 -2.45
N ILE A 18 12.49 12.53 -1.21
CA ILE A 18 11.89 11.21 -0.94
C ILE A 18 10.51 11.07 -1.61
N LEU A 19 9.68 12.12 -1.54
CA LEU A 19 8.36 12.10 -2.18
C LEU A 19 8.45 12.00 -3.71
N ALA A 20 9.47 12.62 -4.32
CA ALA A 20 9.70 12.51 -5.75
C ALA A 20 10.26 11.14 -6.15
N GLU A 21 11.16 10.58 -5.34
CA GLU A 21 11.69 9.21 -5.52
C GLU A 21 10.58 8.16 -5.44
N ALA A 22 9.67 8.31 -4.47
CA ALA A 22 8.46 7.48 -4.36
C ALA A 22 7.40 7.78 -5.45
N ARG A 23 7.67 8.73 -6.35
CA ARG A 23 6.77 9.21 -7.42
C ARG A 23 5.42 9.74 -6.93
N LEU A 24 5.36 10.20 -5.67
CA LEU A 24 4.17 10.82 -5.07
C LEU A 24 3.99 12.28 -5.51
N ILE A 25 5.07 12.90 -5.96
CA ILE A 25 5.07 14.25 -6.55
C ILE A 25 5.91 14.27 -7.83
N SER A 26 5.57 15.19 -8.73
CA SER A 26 6.47 15.63 -9.80
C SER A 26 7.21 16.90 -9.37
N GLN A 27 8.47 17.02 -9.81
CA GLN A 27 9.29 18.21 -9.60
C GLN A 27 9.81 18.74 -10.94
N GLU A 28 9.73 20.06 -11.12
CA GLU A 28 10.24 20.74 -12.30
C GLU A 28 11.04 21.97 -11.89
N LYS A 29 12.24 22.16 -12.45
CA LYS A 29 13.02 23.38 -12.23
C LYS A 29 12.65 24.43 -13.27
N ARG A 30 12.05 25.54 -12.83
CA ARG A 30 11.75 26.71 -13.67
C ARG A 30 12.59 27.90 -13.21
N GLY A 31 13.71 28.11 -13.91
CA GLY A 31 14.71 29.11 -13.53
C GLY A 31 15.31 28.83 -12.15
N ARG A 32 15.09 29.73 -11.19
CA ARG A 32 15.55 29.58 -9.80
C ARG A 32 14.54 28.88 -8.89
N VAL A 33 13.35 28.56 -9.39
CA VAL A 33 12.25 27.99 -8.59
C VAL A 33 12.09 26.52 -8.91
N LYS A 34 11.97 25.68 -7.87
CA LYS A 34 11.51 24.30 -8.01
C LYS A 34 9.99 24.26 -7.82
N TRP A 35 9.29 23.85 -8.85
CA TRP A 35 7.87 23.57 -8.84
C TRP A 35 7.67 22.13 -8.38
N CYS A 36 6.70 21.92 -7.49
CA CYS A 36 6.32 20.62 -6.98
C CYS A 36 4.81 20.46 -7.18
N LYS A 37 4.38 19.33 -7.72
CA LYS A 37 2.97 19.00 -7.92
C LYS A 37 2.69 17.61 -7.40
N LEU A 38 1.58 17.43 -6.69
CA LEU A 38 1.12 16.12 -6.24
C LEU A 38 0.70 15.26 -7.44
N GLU A 39 1.03 13.98 -7.42
CA GLU A 39 0.53 12.98 -8.37
C GLU A 39 -0.64 12.21 -7.73
N PRO A 40 -1.91 12.53 -8.08
CA PRO A 40 -3.08 11.99 -7.39
C PRO A 40 -3.18 10.47 -7.45
N ASP A 41 -2.66 9.91 -8.53
CA ASP A 41 -2.75 8.48 -8.83
C ASP A 41 -1.68 7.64 -8.14
N ALA A 42 -0.60 8.27 -7.65
CA ALA A 42 0.57 7.58 -7.14
C ALA A 42 0.27 6.74 -5.88
N MET A 43 -0.72 7.15 -5.08
CA MET A 43 -1.15 6.43 -3.88
C MET A 43 -2.18 5.33 -4.15
N ARG A 44 -2.70 5.19 -5.38
CA ARG A 44 -3.81 4.26 -5.69
C ARG A 44 -3.43 2.82 -5.37
N ALA A 45 -2.26 2.36 -5.82
CA ALA A 45 -1.82 0.98 -5.61
C ALA A 45 -1.65 0.66 -4.11
N ALA A 46 -1.04 1.56 -3.35
CA ALA A 46 -0.91 1.41 -1.90
C ALA A 46 -2.29 1.36 -1.22
N SER A 47 -3.23 2.22 -1.64
CA SER A 47 -4.60 2.21 -1.09
C SER A 47 -5.32 0.90 -1.35
N VAL A 48 -5.21 0.35 -2.56
CA VAL A 48 -5.81 -0.94 -2.92
C VAL A 48 -5.20 -2.06 -2.08
N TRP A 49 -3.87 -2.07 -1.95
CA TRP A 49 -3.17 -3.06 -1.13
C TRP A 49 -3.61 -3.00 0.34
N MET A 50 -3.69 -1.79 0.94
CA MET A 50 -4.14 -1.63 2.33
C MET A 50 -5.58 -2.09 2.54
N GLN A 51 -6.46 -1.92 1.54
CA GLN A 51 -7.83 -2.42 1.61
C GLN A 51 -7.91 -3.95 1.56
N ALA A 52 -7.04 -4.59 0.77
CA ALA A 52 -6.97 -6.05 0.68
C ALA A 52 -6.19 -6.67 1.85
N PHE A 53 -5.36 -5.88 2.53
CA PHE A 53 -4.53 -6.35 3.64
C PHE A 53 -5.42 -6.87 4.78
N GLY A 54 -5.26 -8.14 5.13
CA GLY A 54 -6.06 -8.80 6.17
C GLY A 54 -7.45 -9.28 5.74
N GLN A 55 -7.83 -9.11 4.48
CA GLN A 55 -9.09 -9.69 3.93
C GLN A 55 -8.94 -11.14 3.46
N PHE A 56 -7.75 -11.71 3.56
CA PHE A 56 -7.54 -13.12 3.33
C PHE A 56 -7.75 -13.85 4.66
N GLU A 57 -8.93 -14.45 4.82
CA GLU A 57 -9.12 -15.47 5.83
C GLU A 57 -8.26 -16.68 5.42
N PRO A 58 -7.41 -17.23 6.31
CA PRO A 58 -6.72 -18.48 6.03
C PRO A 58 -7.75 -19.54 5.63
N LEU A 59 -7.42 -20.32 4.59
CA LEU A 59 -8.26 -21.42 4.16
C LEU A 59 -8.49 -22.36 5.36
N ASN A 60 -9.76 -22.50 5.77
CA ASN A 60 -10.11 -23.43 6.83
C ASN A 60 -10.05 -24.86 6.28
N LEU A 61 -8.86 -25.46 6.38
CA LEU A 61 -8.59 -26.81 5.87
C LEU A 61 -9.47 -27.86 6.57
N ASP A 62 -9.79 -27.70 7.85
CA ASP A 62 -10.69 -28.62 8.56
C ASP A 62 -12.12 -28.57 8.01
N ALA A 63 -12.62 -27.38 7.68
CA ALA A 63 -13.93 -27.22 7.04
C ALA A 63 -13.94 -27.81 5.63
N PHE A 64 -12.83 -27.65 4.91
CA PHE A 64 -12.65 -28.25 3.59
C PHE A 64 -12.57 -29.78 3.65
N GLU A 65 -11.84 -30.34 4.62
CA GLU A 65 -11.75 -31.77 4.87
C GLU A 65 -13.12 -32.38 5.18
N ARG A 66 -13.89 -31.77 6.09
CA ARG A 66 -15.26 -32.22 6.40
C ARG A 66 -16.17 -32.21 5.18
N PHE A 67 -16.06 -31.19 4.32
CA PHE A 67 -16.82 -31.11 3.07
C PHE A 67 -16.45 -32.23 2.09
N LEU A 68 -15.15 -32.53 1.94
CA LEU A 68 -14.70 -33.62 1.07
C LEU A 68 -15.16 -35.00 1.58
N GLN A 69 -15.12 -35.22 2.90
CA GLN A 69 -15.63 -36.46 3.50
C GLN A 69 -17.12 -36.66 3.18
N SER A 70 -17.94 -35.60 3.20
CA SER A 70 -19.37 -35.70 2.89
C SER A 70 -19.66 -35.93 1.41
N GLU A 71 -18.92 -35.31 0.49
CA GLU A 71 -19.18 -35.44 -0.96
C GLU A 71 -18.63 -36.75 -1.55
N LEU A 72 -17.59 -37.31 -0.92
CA LEU A 72 -16.92 -38.53 -1.41
C LEU A 72 -17.37 -39.81 -0.66
N ASP A 73 -18.35 -39.72 0.24
CA ASP A 73 -18.80 -40.81 1.12
C ASP A 73 -17.60 -41.52 1.82
N LEU A 74 -16.57 -40.75 2.18
CA LEU A 74 -15.40 -41.30 2.84
C LEU A 74 -15.71 -41.54 4.32
N PRO A 75 -15.34 -42.71 4.89
CA PRO A 75 -15.49 -42.94 6.32
C PRO A 75 -14.64 -41.91 7.08
N VAL A 76 -15.22 -41.31 8.12
CA VAL A 76 -14.50 -40.40 9.02
C VAL A 76 -13.47 -41.25 9.78
N GLU A 77 -12.19 -41.08 9.47
CA GLU A 77 -11.11 -41.68 10.26
C GLU A 77 -11.12 -41.01 11.65
N SER A 78 -11.57 -41.76 12.65
CA SER A 78 -11.55 -41.39 14.05
C SER A 78 -10.22 -41.83 14.67
N ASP A 79 -9.35 -40.86 14.99
CA ASP A 79 -8.22 -41.00 15.92
C ASP A 79 -8.69 -40.85 17.39
#